data_AF-F8AHG9-F1
#
_entry.id   AF-F8AHG9-F1
#
_cell.length_a   1.000
_cell.length_b   1.000
_cell.length_c   1.000
_cell.angle_alpha   90.00
_cell.angle_beta   90.00
_cell.angle_gamma   90.00
#
_symmetry.space_group_name_H-M   'P 1'
#
loop_
_entity.id
_entity.type
_entity.pdbx_description
1 polymer ?
#
loop_
_entity_poly.entity_id
_entity_poly.type
_entity_poly.pdbx_seq_one_letter_code
_entity_poly.pdbx_strand_id
1 'polypeptide(L)'
;MVVRLVYPEALVVIEDGFVRMFKGKLVEAPLEEVLSYAMGEEAIIPEELKEVARDVLVAIEAMNIGRKRFMTVPNWKKVAA
;
A
#
# COMPACT_ATOMS: atom_id res chain seq x y z
N MET A 1 8.35 -2.72 5.67
CA MET A 1 7.79 -1.39 5.32
C MET A 1 6.44 -1.31 5.99
N VAL A 2 6.14 -0.20 6.66
CA VAL A 2 4.84 -0.02 7.35
C VAL A 2 4.12 1.16 6.72
N VAL A 3 2.90 0.93 6.25
CA VAL A 3 2.01 1.98 5.73
C VAL A 3 0.74 1.99 6.56
N ARG A 4 0.25 3.18 6.91
CA ARG A 4 -0.97 3.34 7.71
C ARG A 4 -1.91 4.28 6.96
N LEU A 5 -3.12 3.79 6.68
CA LEU A 5 -4.21 4.59 6.13
C LEU A 5 -5.25 4.78 7.23
N VAL A 6 -5.54 6.03 7.54
CA VAL A 6 -6.45 6.40 8.63
C VAL A 6 -7.75 6.91 8.02
N TYR A 7 -8.85 6.28 8.38
CA TYR A 7 -10.21 6.67 8.02
C TYR A 7 -10.96 7.10 9.29
N PRO A 8 -12.08 7.84 9.19
CA PRO A 8 -12.83 8.28 10.36
C PRO A 8 -13.25 7.14 11.30
N GLU A 9 -13.65 6.00 10.74
CA GLU A 9 -14.18 4.84 11.47
C GLU A 9 -13.30 3.58 11.34
N ALA A 10 -12.15 3.69 10.66
CA ALA A 10 -11.29 2.54 10.39
C ALA A 10 -9.81 2.88 10.34
N LEU A 11 -8.98 1.92 10.73
CA LEU A 11 -7.53 2.00 10.58
C LEU A 11 -7.04 0.83 9.73
N VAL A 12 -6.34 1.12 8.64
CA VAL A 12 -5.68 0.11 7.81
C VAL A 12 -4.18 0.19 8.01
N VAL A 13 -3.55 -0.94 8.33
CA VAL A 13 -2.12 -1.08 8.49
C VAL A 13 -1.61 -2.13 7.53
N ILE A 14 -0.62 -1.75 6.72
CA ILE A 14 0.09 -2.64 5.82
C ILE A 14 1.46 -2.91 6.42
N GLU A 15 1.71 -4.14 6.83
CA GLU A 15 2.92 -4.55 7.51
C GLU A 15 3.17 -6.05 7.28
N ASP A 16 4.44 -6.42 7.12
CA ASP A 16 4.89 -7.82 6.96
C ASP A 16 4.17 -8.62 5.88
N GLY A 17 3.75 -7.94 4.79
CA GLY A 17 3.05 -8.59 3.67
C GLY A 17 1.57 -8.81 3.91
N PHE A 18 1.00 -8.25 4.98
CA PHE A 18 -0.43 -8.31 5.29
C PHE A 18 -1.06 -6.93 5.31
N VAL A 19 -2.34 -6.88 4.95
CA VAL A 19 -3.22 -5.72 5.13
C VAL A 19 -4.16 -6.04 6.27
N ARG A 20 -4.09 -5.25 7.33
CA ARG A 20 -4.96 -5.38 8.51
C ARG A 20 -5.86 -4.16 8.58
N MET A 21 -7.15 -4.37 8.67
CA MET A 21 -8.11 -3.31 8.92
C MET A 21 -8.83 -3.52 10.24
N PHE A 22 -8.91 -2.45 11.03
CA PHE A 22 -9.73 -2.40 12.22
C PHE A 22 -10.91 -1.46 12.00
N LYS A 23 -12.14 -2.00 12.00
CA LYS A 23 -13.42 -1.27 11.85
C LYS A 23 -14.47 -1.92 12.75
N GLY A 24 -14.33 -1.75 14.06
CA GLY A 24 -15.11 -2.47 15.08
C GLY A 24 -14.80 -3.97 15.19
N LYS A 25 -14.17 -4.56 14.17
CA LYS A 25 -13.57 -5.89 14.12
C LYS A 25 -12.22 -5.82 13.41
N LEU A 26 -11.32 -6.72 13.79
CA LEU A 26 -10.05 -6.90 13.10
C LEU A 26 -10.25 -7.86 11.92
N VAL A 27 -9.87 -7.41 10.73
CA VAL A 27 -9.90 -8.17 9.49
C VAL A 27 -8.51 -8.11 8.88
N GLU A 28 -8.03 -9.22 8.34
CA GLU A 28 -6.74 -9.26 7.66
C GLU A 28 -6.78 -10.11 6.41
N ALA A 29 -5.93 -9.76 5.45
CA ALA A 29 -5.67 -10.56 4.25
C ALA A 29 -4.23 -10.34 3.76
N PRO A 30 -3.68 -11.29 2.98
CA PRO A 30 -2.39 -11.10 2.33
C PRO A 30 -2.40 -9.87 1.42
N LEU A 31 -1.32 -9.08 1.45
CA LEU A 31 -1.18 -7.90 0.60
C LEU A 31 -1.27 -8.25 -0.89
N GLU A 32 -0.68 -9.38 -1.29
CA GLU A 32 -0.71 -9.85 -2.67
C GLU A 32 -2.15 -10.07 -3.16
N GLU A 33 -2.98 -10.76 -2.38
CA GLU A 33 -4.38 -10.98 -2.72
C GLU A 33 -5.19 -9.67 -2.79
N VAL A 34 -4.95 -8.74 -1.85
CA VAL A 34 -5.60 -7.43 -1.86
C VAL A 34 -5.21 -6.62 -3.10
N LEU A 35 -3.95 -6.71 -3.53
CA LEU A 35 -3.47 -6.06 -4.75
C LEU A 35 -4.04 -6.72 -6.01
N SER A 36 -4.05 -8.05 -6.09
CA SER A 36 -4.69 -8.80 -7.18
C SER A 36 -6.15 -8.40 -7.33
N TYR A 37 -6.90 -8.34 -6.21
CA TYR A 37 -8.27 -7.83 -6.23
C TYR A 37 -8.36 -6.40 -6.77
N ALA A 38 -7.49 -5.49 -6.31
CA ALA A 38 -7.48 -4.09 -6.74
C ALA A 38 -7.11 -3.91 -8.22
N MET A 39 -6.44 -4.89 -8.83
CA MET A 39 -6.09 -4.94 -10.25
C MET A 39 -7.16 -5.63 -11.11
N GLY A 40 -8.23 -6.15 -10.49
CA GLY A 40 -9.34 -6.82 -11.18
C GLY A 40 -9.13 -8.32 -11.41
N GLU A 41 -8.16 -8.93 -10.75
CA GLU A 41 -7.95 -10.38 -10.76
C GLU A 41 -8.89 -11.07 -9.76
N GLU A 42 -9.13 -12.37 -9.94
CA GLU A 42 -9.86 -13.18 -8.96
C GLU A 42 -9.05 -13.32 -7.67
N ALA A 43 -9.58 -12.79 -6.57
CA ALA A 43 -9.01 -12.95 -5.24
C ALA A 43 -10.11 -13.07 -4.18
N ILE A 44 -9.89 -13.93 -3.19
CA ILE A 44 -10.85 -14.20 -2.12
C ILE A 44 -10.45 -13.37 -0.90
N ILE A 45 -10.87 -12.11 -0.88
CA ILE A 45 -10.65 -11.22 0.26
C ILE A 45 -11.96 -10.87 0.99
N PRO A 46 -11.89 -10.59 2.30
CA PRO A 46 -13.02 -10.08 3.08
C PRO A 46 -13.66 -8.83 2.44
N GLU A 47 -14.98 -8.71 2.54
CA GLU A 47 -15.74 -7.62 1.92
C GLU A 47 -15.27 -6.24 2.39
N GLU A 48 -14.91 -6.13 3.66
CA GLU A 48 -14.44 -4.88 4.25
C GLU A 48 -13.09 -4.43 3.67
N LEU A 49 -12.24 -5.36 3.24
CA LEU A 49 -10.97 -5.04 2.58
C LEU A 49 -11.15 -4.64 1.11
N LYS A 50 -12.24 -5.07 0.46
CA LYS A 50 -12.57 -4.64 -0.91
C LYS A 50 -12.82 -3.13 -0.98
N GLU A 51 -13.46 -2.56 0.05
CA GLU A 51 -13.73 -1.11 0.15
C GLU A 51 -12.45 -0.26 0.07
N VAL A 52 -11.34 -0.78 0.62
CA VAL A 52 -10.06 -0.06 0.74
C VAL A 52 -8.97 -0.57 -0.21
N ALA A 53 -9.24 -1.63 -0.98
CA ALA A 53 -8.23 -2.29 -1.81
C ALA A 53 -7.58 -1.34 -2.83
N ARG A 54 -8.38 -0.44 -3.42
CA ARG A 54 -7.86 0.54 -4.37
C ARG A 54 -6.94 1.58 -3.72
N ASP A 55 -7.29 2.02 -2.51
CA ASP A 55 -6.46 2.95 -1.74
C ASP A 55 -5.14 2.31 -1.32
N VAL A 56 -5.19 1.02 -0.94
CA VAL A 56 -3.99 0.22 -0.64
C VAL A 56 -3.04 0.17 -1.84
N LEU A 57 -3.57 -0.11 -3.04
CA LEU A 57 -2.78 -0.10 -4.27
C LEU A 57 -2.11 1.26 -4.50
N VAL A 58 -2.88 2.34 -4.45
CA VAL A 58 -2.37 3.70 -4.66
C VAL A 58 -1.30 4.07 -3.62
N ALA A 59 -1.51 3.70 -2.36
CA ALA A 59 -0.54 3.96 -1.29
C ALA A 59 0.79 3.22 -1.53
N ILE A 60 0.74 1.96 -1.95
CA ILE A 60 1.93 1.17 -2.27
C ILE A 60 2.66 1.75 -3.48
N GLU A 61 1.93 2.14 -4.53
CA GLU A 61 2.52 2.78 -5.71
C GLU A 61 3.20 4.11 -5.36
N ALA A 62 2.54 4.97 -4.57
CA ALA A 62 3.11 6.24 -4.12
C ALA A 62 4.41 6.04 -3.33
N MET A 63 4.45 5.04 -2.44
CA MET A 63 5.66 4.68 -1.67
C MET A 63 6.78 4.14 -2.58
N ASN A 64 6.44 3.39 -3.62
CA ASN A 64 7.41 2.88 -4.59
C ASN A 64 7.97 3.98 -5.51
N ILE A 65 7.13 4.96 -5.90
CA ILE A 65 7.55 6.14 -6.67
C ILE A 65 8.54 6.98 -5.84
N GLY A 66 8.28 7.16 -4.55
CA GLY A 66 9.19 7.83 -3.62
C GLY A 66 10.58 7.18 -3.64
N ARG A 67 10.66 5.85 -3.54
CA ARG A 67 11.93 5.11 -3.61
C ARG A 67 12.70 5.32 -4.92
N LYS A 68 12.02 5.35 -6.08
CA LYS A 68 12.68 5.62 -7.37
C LYS A 68 13.23 7.04 -7.46
N ARG A 69 12.51 8.03 -6.91
CA ARG A 69 12.90 9.46 -7.00
C ARG A 69 14.15 9.80 -6.17
N PHE A 70 14.40 9.09 -5.08
CA PHE A 70 15.64 9.24 -4.29
C PHE A 70 16.85 8.49 -4.85
N MET A 71 16.67 7.56 -5.80
CA MET A 71 17.78 6.87 -6.48
C MET A 71 18.38 7.69 -7.63
N THR A 72 17.62 8.65 -8.18
CA THR A 72 18.04 9.49 -9.31
C THR A 72 18.47 10.89 -8.86
N VAL A 73 19.16 11.02 -7.73
CA VAL A 73 19.83 12.30 -7.42
C VAL A 73 21.06 12.41 -8.32
N PRO A 74 21.14 13.39 -9.24
CA PRO A 74 22.31 13.55 -10.08
C PRO A 74 23.53 13.81 -9.19
N ASN A 75 24.62 13.10 -9.46
CA ASN A 75 25.89 13.35 -8.80
C ASN A 75 26.40 14.75 -9.21
N TRP A 76 26.13 15.75 -8.36
CA TRP A 76 26.48 17.16 -8.60
C TRP A 76 27.99 17.39 -8.79
N LYS A 77 28.85 16.42 -8.45
CA LYS A 77 30.28 16.47 -8.74
C LYS A 77 30.64 16.35 -10.24
N LYS A 78 29.71 15.99 -11.12
CA LYS A 78 29.96 15.88 -12.58
C LYS A 78 29.59 17.11 -13.40
N VAL A 79 28.96 18.13 -12.81
CA VAL A 79 28.54 19.35 -13.53
C VAL A 79 29.48 20.55 -13.30
N ALA A 80 30.56 20.38 -12.53
CA ALA A 80 31.51 21.43 -12.19
C ALA A 80 32.94 21.16 -12.74
N ALA A 81 33.06 20.38 -13.82
CA ALA A 81 34.32 20.13 -14.52
C ALA A 81 34.30 20.77 -15.91
#